data_AF-A0A8T4GVP2-F1
#
_entry.id   AF-A0A8T4GVP2-F1
#
_cell.length_a   1.000
_cell.length_b   1.000
_cell.length_c   1.000
_cell.angle_alpha   90.00
_cell.angle_beta   90.00
_cell.angle_gamma   90.00
#
_symmetry.space_group_name_H-M   'P 1'
#
loop_
_entity.id
_entity.type
_entity.pdbx_description
1 polymer ?
#
loop_
_entity_poly.entity_id
_entity_poly.type
_entity_poly.pdbx_seq_one_letter_code
_entity_poly.pdbx_strand_id
1 'polypeptide(L)'
;MALEVSIGDRLVDAAAEWADQRMLDEDDALEQKLEQALLEVEHLASGTTELEFELDDRTLQYAPSDELDELLEEQAERIDGDPAAVLELHLELFARTFLPDDTVQPGAGPGAPVDDW
;
A
#
# COMPACT_ATOMS: atom_id res chain seq x y z
N MET A 1 7.07 15.87 -5.36
CA MET A 1 8.51 15.55 -5.62
C MET A 1 8.62 14.15 -6.22
N ALA A 2 9.80 13.60 -6.59
CA ALA A 2 9.94 12.15 -6.80
C ALA A 2 10.67 11.54 -5.60
N LEU A 3 10.11 10.47 -5.04
CA LEU A 3 10.59 9.77 -3.85
C LEU A 3 11.21 8.43 -4.24
N GLU A 4 12.34 8.12 -3.61
CA GLU A 4 12.99 6.81 -3.69
C GLU A 4 12.76 6.08 -2.37
N VAL A 5 12.12 4.91 -2.40
CA VAL A 5 11.77 4.13 -1.20
C VAL A 5 12.31 2.71 -1.33
N SER A 6 13.02 2.25 -0.30
CA SER A 6 13.39 0.84 -0.19
C SER A 6 12.23 0.04 0.39
N ILE A 7 11.77 -0.99 -0.31
CA ILE A 7 10.65 -1.81 0.13
C ILE A 7 11.06 -2.74 1.27
N GLY A 8 10.38 -2.61 2.41
CA GLY A 8 10.60 -3.43 3.60
C GLY A 8 10.14 -4.88 3.44
N ASP A 9 10.76 -5.77 4.22
CA ASP A 9 10.50 -7.22 4.18
C ASP A 9 9.03 -7.57 4.43
N ARG A 10 8.30 -6.76 5.21
CA ARG A 10 6.88 -7.00 5.50
C ARG A 10 6.01 -7.00 4.23
N LEU A 11 6.28 -6.08 3.29
CA LEU A 11 5.55 -6.02 2.02
C LEU A 11 5.95 -7.19 1.11
N VAL A 12 7.25 -7.49 1.06
CA VAL A 12 7.78 -8.61 0.28
C VAL A 12 7.21 -9.94 0.75
N ASP A 13 7.18 -10.19 2.05
CA ASP A 13 6.60 -11.40 2.64
C ASP A 13 5.10 -11.52 2.30
N ALA A 14 4.37 -10.41 2.35
CA ALA A 14 2.95 -10.39 2.03
C ALA A 14 2.68 -10.61 0.54
N ALA A 15 3.55 -10.09 -0.33
CA ALA A 15 3.51 -10.35 -1.77
C ALA A 15 3.81 -11.82 -2.08
N ALA A 16 4.85 -12.41 -1.47
CA ALA A 16 5.19 -13.82 -1.65
C ALA A 16 4.07 -14.75 -1.18
N GLU A 17 3.45 -14.47 -0.02
CA GLU A 17 2.29 -15.22 0.45
C GLU A 17 1.11 -15.13 -0.53
N TRP A 18 0.87 -13.94 -1.08
CA TRP A 18 -0.18 -13.70 -2.06
C TRP A 18 0.09 -14.40 -3.40
N ALA A 19 1.37 -14.42 -3.82
CA ALA A 19 1.84 -15.12 -5.00
C ALA A 19 1.58 -16.63 -4.88
N ASP A 20 1.94 -17.25 -3.75
CA ASP A 20 1.71 -18.67 -3.49
C ASP A 20 0.21 -19.02 -3.53
N GLN A 21 -0.62 -18.23 -2.86
CA GLN A 21 -2.08 -18.44 -2.83
C GLN A 21 -2.74 -18.36 -4.22
N ARG A 22 -2.18 -17.56 -5.14
CA ARG A 22 -2.74 -17.30 -6.48
C ARG A 22 -1.94 -17.95 -7.62
N MET A 23 -0.86 -18.66 -7.31
CA MET A 23 0.08 -19.22 -8.28
C MET A 23 0.59 -18.14 -9.26
N LEU A 24 0.98 -16.99 -8.73
CA LEU A 24 1.59 -15.87 -9.48
C LEU A 24 3.11 -15.88 -9.32
N ASP A 25 3.79 -15.12 -10.19
CA ASP A 25 5.19 -14.79 -9.99
C ASP A 25 5.35 -13.83 -8.78
N GLU A 26 6.45 -13.95 -8.04
CA GLU A 26 6.69 -13.15 -6.83
C GLU A 26 6.91 -11.66 -7.16
N ASP A 27 7.57 -11.36 -8.29
CA ASP A 27 7.82 -9.99 -8.71
C ASP A 27 6.52 -9.33 -9.18
N ASP A 28 5.73 -10.05 -10.00
CA ASP A 28 4.38 -9.61 -10.42
C ASP A 28 3.45 -9.39 -9.22
N ALA A 29 3.58 -10.24 -8.19
CA ALA A 29 2.80 -10.15 -6.97
C ALA A 29 3.21 -8.93 -6.12
N LEU A 30 4.50 -8.64 -6.06
CA LEU A 30 5.04 -7.48 -5.36
C LEU A 30 4.59 -6.18 -6.03
N GLU A 31 4.72 -6.08 -7.35
CA GLU A 31 4.29 -4.90 -8.11
C GLU A 31 2.81 -4.61 -7.88
N GLN A 32 1.95 -5.62 -8.01
CA GLN A 32 0.51 -5.47 -7.76
C GLN A 32 0.20 -5.08 -6.31
N LYS A 33 0.86 -5.69 -5.31
CA LYS A 33 0.65 -5.31 -3.91
C LYS A 33 1.10 -3.89 -3.64
N LEU A 34 2.19 -3.47 -4.25
CA LEU A 34 2.71 -2.12 -4.14
C LEU A 34 1.76 -1.10 -4.79
N GLU A 35 1.25 -1.39 -5.98
CA GLU A 35 0.22 -0.58 -6.65
C GLU A 35 -1.01 -0.40 -5.76
N GLN A 36 -1.54 -1.50 -5.20
CA GLN A 36 -2.68 -1.43 -4.28
C GLN A 36 -2.37 -0.59 -3.03
N ALA A 37 -1.20 -0.78 -2.42
CA ALA A 37 -0.81 0.01 -1.25
C ALA A 37 -0.68 1.50 -1.59
N LEU A 38 -0.03 1.84 -2.70
CA LEU A 38 0.11 3.23 -3.15
C LEU A 38 -1.23 3.89 -3.44
N LEU A 39 -2.17 3.18 -4.08
CA LEU A 39 -3.52 3.68 -4.34
C LEU A 39 -4.25 4.04 -3.05
N GLU A 40 -4.12 3.23 -2.01
CA GLU A 40 -4.74 3.52 -0.71
C GLU A 40 -4.11 4.73 -0.03
N VAL A 41 -2.78 4.85 -0.10
CA VAL A 41 -2.07 6.00 0.43
C VAL A 41 -2.48 7.29 -0.30
N GLU A 42 -2.59 7.25 -1.62
CA GLU A 42 -3.14 8.35 -2.43
C GLU A 42 -4.58 8.68 -2.04
N HIS A 43 -5.40 7.67 -1.78
CA HIS A 43 -6.78 7.87 -1.35
C HIS A 43 -6.90 8.59 0.00
N LEU A 44 -5.89 8.48 0.88
CA LEU A 44 -5.87 9.22 2.15
C LEU A 44 -5.80 10.74 1.95
N ALA A 45 -5.18 11.21 0.87
CA ALA A 45 -4.88 12.62 0.65
C ALA A 45 -5.67 13.24 -0.51
N SER A 46 -5.61 12.63 -1.70
CA SER A 46 -6.04 13.24 -2.97
C SER A 46 -7.31 12.59 -3.54
N GLY A 47 -7.59 11.34 -3.17
CA GLY A 47 -8.65 10.54 -3.79
C GLY A 47 -8.30 10.05 -5.20
N THR A 48 -7.02 10.14 -5.60
CA THR A 48 -6.50 9.67 -6.88
C THR A 48 -6.72 8.17 -7.06
N THR A 49 -7.04 7.74 -8.28
CA THR A 49 -7.31 6.33 -8.63
C THR A 49 -6.38 5.77 -9.69
N GLU A 50 -5.47 6.59 -10.20
CA GLU A 50 -4.51 6.24 -11.25
C GLU A 50 -3.15 6.76 -10.81
N LEU A 51 -2.13 5.90 -10.84
CA LEU A 51 -0.77 6.26 -10.45
C LEU A 51 0.24 5.57 -11.37
N GLU A 52 1.44 6.13 -11.43
CA GLU A 52 2.58 5.59 -12.17
C GLU A 52 3.76 5.47 -11.21
N PHE A 53 4.44 4.33 -11.23
CA PHE A 53 5.66 4.10 -10.46
C PHE A 53 6.60 3.17 -11.20
N GLU A 54 7.86 3.17 -10.79
CA GLU A 54 8.86 2.21 -11.26
C GLU A 54 9.41 1.43 -10.07
N LEU A 55 9.60 0.12 -10.25
CA LEU A 55 10.22 -0.75 -9.25
C LEU A 55 11.46 -1.40 -9.87
N ASP A 56 12.62 -1.14 -9.29
CA ASP A 56 13.88 -1.83 -9.61
C ASP A 56 14.28 -2.69 -8.41
N ASP A 57 14.08 -4.00 -8.54
CA ASP A 57 14.19 -4.98 -7.44
C ASP A 57 13.31 -4.58 -6.24
N ARG A 58 13.90 -3.96 -5.21
CA ARG A 58 13.19 -3.47 -4.03
C ARG A 58 13.23 -1.95 -3.89
N THR A 59 13.59 -1.24 -4.94
CA THR A 59 13.69 0.22 -4.93
C THR A 59 12.53 0.80 -5.74
N LEU A 60 11.57 1.40 -5.03
CA LEU A 60 10.45 2.12 -5.61
C LEU A 60 10.90 3.54 -5.98
N GLN A 61 10.60 3.95 -7.21
CA GLN A 61 10.59 5.36 -7.62
C GLN A 61 9.14 5.79 -7.83
N TYR A 62 8.73 6.81 -7.07
CA TYR A 62 7.33 7.23 -7.05
C TYR A 62 7.19 8.75 -7.02
N ALA A 63 6.30 9.29 -7.85
CA ALA A 63 5.91 10.70 -7.81
C ALA A 63 4.50 10.81 -7.20
N PRO A 64 4.37 11.15 -5.91
CA PRO A 64 3.05 11.36 -5.29
C PRO A 64 2.29 12.52 -5.93
N SER A 65 0.96 12.52 -5.77
CA SER A 65 0.13 13.70 -6.02
C SER A 65 0.58 14.88 -5.15
N ASP A 66 0.26 16.11 -5.57
CA ASP A 66 0.62 17.32 -4.82
C ASP A 66 0.05 17.28 -3.39
N GLU A 67 -1.18 16.76 -3.22
CA GLU A 67 -1.81 16.62 -1.90
C GLU A 67 -1.14 15.56 -1.02
N LEU A 68 -0.70 14.44 -1.61
CA LEU A 68 0.04 13.42 -0.86
C LEU A 68 1.46 13.90 -0.51
N ASP A 69 2.14 14.61 -1.42
CA ASP A 69 3.46 15.22 -1.19
C ASP A 69 3.40 16.16 0.02
N GLU A 70 2.41 17.07 0.07
CA GLU A 70 2.18 17.99 1.21
C GLU A 70 1.90 17.22 2.51
N LEU A 71 1.07 16.17 2.46
CA LEU A 71 0.77 15.35 3.63
C LEU A 71 2.01 14.63 4.17
N LEU A 72 2.83 14.06 3.29
CA LEU A 72 4.06 13.35 3.68
C LEU A 72 5.09 14.31 4.26
N GLU A 73 5.27 15.49 3.66
CA GLU A 73 6.12 16.56 4.18
C GLU A 73 5.68 17.01 5.58
N GLU A 74 4.39 17.30 5.76
CA GLU A 74 3.82 17.67 7.06
C GLU A 74 4.01 16.61 8.15
N GLN A 75 3.90 15.33 7.79
CA GLN A 75 4.10 14.22 8.72
C GLN A 75 5.57 14.03 9.07
N ALA A 76 6.46 14.14 8.08
CA ALA A 76 7.89 14.06 8.26
C ALA A 76 8.39 15.20 9.17
N GLU A 77 7.95 16.44 8.95
CA GLU A 77 8.29 17.58 9.81
C GLU A 77 7.88 17.37 11.27
N ARG A 78 6.71 16.77 11.52
CA ARG A 78 6.21 16.51 12.88
C ARG A 78 7.09 15.55 13.67
N ILE A 79 7.87 14.71 13.00
CA ILE A 79 8.72 13.68 13.62
C ILE A 79 10.21 13.92 13.38
N ASP A 80 10.60 15.08 12.81
CA ASP A 80 11.96 15.36 12.35
C ASP A 80 12.52 14.25 11.44
N GLY A 81 11.69 13.75 10.51
CA GLY A 81 11.96 12.61 9.64
C GLY A 81 12.04 12.95 8.15
N ASP A 82 11.99 11.92 7.31
CA ASP A 82 12.07 12.01 5.86
C ASP A 82 10.75 11.56 5.21
N PRO A 83 10.20 12.28 4.22
CA PRO A 83 8.94 11.90 3.55
C PRO A 83 8.96 10.50 2.94
N ALA A 84 10.11 10.05 2.40
CA ALA A 84 10.23 8.70 1.85
C ALA A 84 10.09 7.62 2.93
N ALA A 85 10.64 7.85 4.13
CA ALA A 85 10.46 6.97 5.27
C ALA A 85 9.02 6.97 5.80
N VAL A 86 8.32 8.10 5.74
CA VAL A 86 6.89 8.17 6.09
C VAL A 86 6.06 7.36 5.09
N LEU A 87 6.36 7.48 3.79
CA LEU A 87 5.71 6.68 2.75
C LEU A 87 5.97 5.18 2.94
N GLU A 88 7.22 4.78 3.23
CA GLU A 88 7.56 3.39 3.56
C GLU A 88 6.67 2.83 4.68
N LEU A 89 6.51 3.58 5.78
CA LEU A 89 5.65 3.17 6.90
C LEU A 89 4.19 2.98 6.48
N HIS A 90 3.66 3.86 5.62
CA HIS A 90 2.31 3.68 5.09
C HIS A 90 2.20 2.42 4.22
N LEU A 91 3.18 2.17 3.35
CA LEU A 91 3.22 0.95 2.54
C LEU A 91 3.27 -0.32 3.42
N GLU A 92 4.04 -0.30 4.51
CA GLU A 92 4.09 -1.41 5.47
C GLU A 92 2.76 -1.64 6.20
N LEU A 93 2.03 -0.56 6.52
CA LEU A 93 0.70 -0.64 7.11
C LEU A 93 -0.28 -1.31 6.14
N PHE A 94 -0.19 -1.01 4.84
CA PHE A 94 -1.07 -1.58 3.82
C PHE A 94 -0.65 -2.94 3.27
N ALA A 95 0.53 -3.45 3.65
CA ALA A 95 1.10 -4.68 3.11
C ALA A 95 0.17 -5.90 3.13
N ARG A 96 -0.66 -6.03 4.16
CA ARG A 96 -1.52 -7.22 4.37
C ARG A 96 -3.01 -6.97 4.21
N THR A 97 -3.43 -5.72 4.05
CA THR A 97 -4.86 -5.33 4.08
C THR A 97 -5.70 -5.91 2.95
N PHE A 98 -5.05 -6.46 1.91
CA PHE A 98 -5.68 -6.99 0.70
C PHE A 98 -5.45 -8.49 0.49
N LEU A 99 -5.15 -9.26 1.54
CA LEU A 99 -5.13 -10.72 1.43
C LEU A 99 -6.56 -11.24 1.27
N PRO A 100 -6.79 -12.32 0.51
CA PRO A 100 -8.14 -12.82 0.19
C PRO A 100 -8.98 -13.25 1.41
N ASP A 101 -8.37 -13.49 2.57
CA ASP A 101 -9.11 -13.73 3.82
C ASP A 101 -9.61 -12.42 4.48
N ASP A 102 -9.02 -11.28 4.13
CA ASP A 102 -9.38 -9.94 4.62
C ASP A 102 -10.42 -9.24 3.72
N THR A 103 -11.03 -9.96 2.76
CA THR A 103 -12.28 -9.48 2.17
C THR A 103 -13.35 -9.54 3.25
N VAL A 104 -13.49 -8.46 4.03
CA VAL A 104 -14.73 -8.14 4.70
C VAL A 104 -15.79 -8.17 3.60
N GLN A 105 -16.58 -9.24 3.54
CA GLN A 105 -17.75 -9.25 2.68
C GLN A 105 -18.52 -7.97 3.00
N PRO A 106 -18.94 -7.16 2.00
CA PRO A 106 -19.79 -6.01 2.26
C PRO A 106 -21.05 -6.52 2.97
N GLY A 107 -21.11 -6.30 4.30
CA GLY A 107 -22.10 -6.90 5.18
C GLY A 107 -21.59 -7.64 6.42
N ALA A 108 -20.28 -7.81 6.65
CA ALA A 108 -19.75 -8.55 7.81
C ALA A 108 -19.29 -7.67 9.00
N GLY A 109 -19.74 -6.41 9.07
CA GLY A 109 -19.48 -5.53 10.22
C GLY A 109 -20.32 -5.89 11.46
N PRO A 110 -19.91 -5.48 12.67
CA PRO A 110 -20.73 -5.68 13.87
C PRO A 110 -22.09 -4.99 13.72
N GLY A 111 -23.17 -5.78 13.74
CA GLY A 111 -24.54 -5.33 13.46
C GLY A 111 -25.14 -5.84 12.14
N ALA A 112 -24.38 -6.65 11.38
CA ALA A 112 -24.90 -7.37 10.24
C ALA A 112 -26.11 -8.25 10.61
N PRO A 113 -27.20 -8.27 9.81
CA PRO A 113 -28.28 -9.21 10.02
C PRO A 113 -27.74 -10.64 9.87
N VAL A 114 -27.96 -11.47 10.88
CA VAL A 114 -27.75 -12.91 10.75
C VAL A 114 -28.86 -13.46 9.86
N ASP A 115 -28.51 -13.95 8.67
CA ASP A 115 -29.44 -14.73 7.86
C ASP A 115 -29.67 -16.08 8.57
N ASP A 116 -30.78 -16.18 9.30
CA ASP A 116 -31.30 -17.43 9.86
C ASP A 116 -31.71 -18.36 8.69
N TRP A 117 -30.95 -19.43 8.49
CA TRP A 117 -31.35 -20.60 7.70
C TRP A 117 -31.40 -21.85 8.59
#